data_AF-A0A520JI66-F1
#
_entry.id   AF-A0A520JI66-F1
#
_cell.length_a   1.000
_cell.length_b   1.000
_cell.length_c   1.000
_cell.angle_alpha   90.00
_cell.angle_beta   90.00
_cell.angle_gamma   90.00
#
_symmetry.space_group_name_H-M   'P 1'
#
loop_
_entity.id
_entity.type
_entity.pdbx_description
1 polymer ?
#
loop_
_entity_poly.entity_id
_entity_poly.type
_entity_poly.pdbx_seq_one_letter_code
_entity_poly.pdbx_strand_id
1 'polypeptide(L)'
;MRLVSTAALAAALFVMPAAAQTGANTAAKPTAVEADAYVAAVEKEAADLSVPAQQTAWVNATYITDDTDALAARSGAELTEKAVQWAKGAARFNGVSGVSFDTRRKLDLLKNGVGLPAPTTPGAATELATLTTRMSSSYGKGKGTLDGKPINGSDIEAAMGTSRDPAKLKEMWVSWNDNVGAPMRKDYTRMTAISNAGAQELGFA
;
A
#
# COMPACT_ATOMS: atom_id res chain seq x y z
N MET A 1 -71.64 -41.21 37.67
CA MET A 1 -70.43 -42.07 37.66
C MET A 1 -69.48 -41.53 36.60
N ARG A 2 -68.19 -41.49 36.91
CA ARG A 2 -67.08 -40.84 36.18
C ARG A 2 -67.01 -41.22 34.70
N LEU A 3 -66.54 -40.30 33.84
CA LEU A 3 -65.24 -40.38 33.16
C LEU A 3 -64.99 -39.18 32.21
N VAL A 4 -63.74 -38.73 32.22
CA VAL A 4 -63.13 -37.62 31.47
C VAL A 4 -62.43 -38.20 30.23
N SER A 5 -62.39 -37.46 29.11
CA SER A 5 -61.29 -37.43 28.09
C SER A 5 -61.68 -36.50 26.92
N THR A 6 -61.14 -35.28 26.80
CA THR A 6 -59.96 -34.87 26.01
C THR A 6 -59.96 -35.29 24.53
N ALA A 7 -60.23 -34.35 23.62
CA ALA A 7 -59.27 -33.85 22.61
C ALA A 7 -59.96 -33.23 21.36
N ALA A 8 -59.33 -32.14 20.88
CA ALA A 8 -59.21 -31.66 19.50
C ALA A 8 -60.10 -30.49 19.01
N LEU A 9 -59.44 -29.31 18.98
CA LEU A 9 -59.23 -28.46 17.80
C LEU A 9 -60.41 -27.63 17.25
N ALA A 10 -60.43 -26.34 17.59
CA ALA A 10 -60.99 -25.29 16.73
C ALA A 10 -60.19 -23.99 16.88
N ALA A 11 -59.69 -23.50 15.74
CA ALA A 11 -58.79 -22.37 15.60
C ALA A 11 -59.43 -21.03 15.99
N ALA A 12 -58.76 -20.27 16.86
CA ALA A 12 -59.07 -18.87 17.10
C ALA A 12 -58.01 -18.00 16.39
N LEU A 13 -58.49 -17.22 15.44
CA LEU A 13 -57.76 -16.21 14.66
C LEU A 13 -57.19 -15.14 15.60
N PHE A 14 -55.87 -15.12 15.78
CA PHE A 14 -55.16 -13.96 16.29
C PHE A 14 -54.81 -13.03 15.12
N VAL A 15 -55.57 -11.94 14.98
CA VAL A 15 -55.14 -10.78 14.20
C VAL A 15 -54.09 -10.06 15.04
N MET A 16 -52.80 -10.28 14.73
CA MET A 16 -51.74 -9.41 15.21
C MET A 16 -51.56 -8.24 14.24
N PRO A 17 -51.51 -6.98 14.70
CA PRO A 17 -51.03 -5.90 13.86
C PRO A 17 -49.55 -6.13 13.62
N ALA A 18 -49.19 -6.49 12.40
CA ALA A 18 -47.82 -6.44 11.91
C ALA A 18 -47.39 -4.97 11.85
N ALA A 19 -46.92 -4.44 12.98
CA ALA A 19 -46.16 -3.20 13.00
C ALA A 19 -44.83 -3.49 12.30
N ALA A 20 -44.75 -3.08 11.05
CA ALA A 20 -43.56 -3.10 10.21
C ALA A 20 -42.40 -2.42 10.95
N GLN A 21 -41.46 -3.21 11.45
CA GLN A 21 -40.11 -2.74 11.74
C GLN A 21 -39.35 -2.64 10.41
N THR A 22 -39.67 -1.62 9.61
CA THR A 22 -38.74 -1.11 8.59
C THR A 22 -37.89 -0.02 9.23
N GLY A 23 -37.09 -0.41 10.21
CA GLY A 23 -35.94 0.40 10.64
C GLY A 23 -34.85 0.21 9.60
N ALA A 24 -34.85 1.05 8.56
CA ALA A 24 -33.66 1.23 7.76
C ALA A 24 -32.56 1.68 8.71
N ASN A 25 -31.59 0.79 8.96
CA ASN A 25 -30.43 1.07 9.78
C ASN A 25 -29.53 2.03 8.98
N THR A 26 -29.91 3.30 8.90
CA THR A 26 -29.03 4.37 8.40
C THR A 26 -27.87 4.45 9.37
N ALA A 27 -26.74 3.85 8.99
CA ALA A 27 -25.50 3.96 9.73
C ALA A 27 -25.26 5.43 10.06
N ALA A 28 -25.13 5.75 11.35
CA ALA A 28 -24.88 7.10 11.79
C ALA A 28 -23.63 7.66 11.10
N LYS A 29 -23.65 8.94 10.73
CA LYS A 29 -22.47 9.61 10.17
C LYS A 29 -21.34 9.56 11.20
N PRO A 30 -20.07 9.32 10.79
CA PRO A 30 -18.95 9.33 11.72
C PRO A 30 -18.83 10.66 12.47
N THR A 31 -18.36 10.59 13.70
CA THR A 31 -18.23 11.70 14.65
C THR A 31 -16.78 12.14 14.82
N ALA A 32 -16.57 13.29 15.46
CA ALA A 32 -15.23 13.78 15.76
C ALA A 32 -14.46 12.88 16.73
N VAL A 33 -15.15 12.32 17.73
CA VAL A 33 -14.56 11.36 18.68
C VAL A 33 -14.11 10.08 17.98
N GLU A 34 -14.89 9.59 17.02
CA GLU A 34 -14.48 8.42 16.20
C GLU A 34 -13.29 8.75 15.30
N ALA A 35 -13.15 10.00 14.84
CA ALA A 35 -11.99 10.44 14.08
C ALA A 35 -10.71 10.43 14.93
N ASP A 36 -10.79 10.94 16.17
CA ASP A 36 -9.68 10.92 17.13
C ASP A 36 -9.28 9.48 17.46
N ALA A 37 -10.26 8.62 17.74
CA ALA A 37 -10.03 7.20 18.02
C ALA A 37 -9.42 6.47 16.82
N TYR A 38 -9.88 6.78 15.61
CA TYR A 38 -9.33 6.21 14.38
C TYR A 38 -7.86 6.59 14.19
N VAL A 39 -7.53 7.88 14.33
CA VAL A 39 -6.15 8.36 14.22
C VAL A 39 -5.27 7.70 15.26
N ALA A 40 -5.70 7.62 16.53
CA ALA A 40 -4.91 6.99 17.59
C ALA A 40 -4.67 5.49 17.32
N ALA A 41 -5.66 4.78 16.78
CA ALA A 41 -5.51 3.38 16.41
C ALA A 41 -4.52 3.18 15.25
N VAL A 42 -4.62 4.02 14.20
CA VAL A 42 -3.70 3.98 13.06
C VAL A 42 -2.27 4.32 13.49
N GLU A 43 -2.07 5.34 14.32
CA GLU A 43 -0.73 5.70 14.81
C GLU A 43 -0.08 4.56 15.58
N LYS A 44 -0.85 3.86 16.42
CA LYS A 44 -0.35 2.68 17.14
C LYS A 44 0.01 1.54 16.19
N GLU A 45 -0.90 1.17 15.29
CA GLU A 45 -0.66 0.08 14.33
C GLU A 45 0.52 0.39 13.41
N ALA A 46 0.61 1.63 12.91
CA ALA A 46 1.73 2.08 12.08
C ALA A 46 3.06 2.04 12.83
N ALA A 47 3.09 2.43 14.11
CA ALA A 47 4.28 2.32 14.93
C ALA A 47 4.73 0.86 15.08
N ASP A 48 3.80 -0.04 15.39
CA ASP A 48 4.07 -1.47 15.57
C ASP A 48 4.59 -2.14 14.28
N LEU A 49 4.02 -1.78 13.12
CA LEU A 49 4.44 -2.30 11.81
C LEU A 49 5.74 -1.67 11.29
N SER A 50 6.04 -0.43 11.67
CA SER A 50 7.16 0.32 11.09
C SER A 50 8.52 -0.31 11.42
N VAL A 51 8.76 -0.70 12.67
CA VAL A 51 10.06 -1.21 13.12
C VAL A 51 10.50 -2.47 12.35
N PRO A 52 9.71 -3.57 12.30
CA PRO A 52 10.12 -4.78 11.57
C PRO A 52 10.24 -4.56 10.06
N ALA A 53 9.38 -3.70 9.49
CA ALA A 53 9.47 -3.38 8.07
C ALA A 53 10.76 -2.61 7.74
N GLN A 54 11.13 -1.62 8.56
CA GLN A 54 12.36 -0.86 8.40
C GLN A 54 13.60 -1.72 8.61
N GLN A 55 13.57 -2.68 9.54
CA GLN A 55 14.66 -3.66 9.69
C GLN A 55 14.83 -4.53 8.45
N THR A 56 13.72 -5.00 7.87
CA THR A 56 13.73 -5.79 6.63
C THR A 56 14.27 -4.98 5.46
N ALA A 57 13.83 -3.73 5.31
CA ALA A 57 14.32 -2.81 4.28
C ALA A 57 15.83 -2.54 4.45
N TRP A 58 16.31 -2.35 5.69
CA TRP A 58 17.73 -2.15 5.97
C TRP A 58 18.58 -3.37 5.61
N VAL A 59 18.11 -4.57 5.96
CA VAL A 59 18.80 -5.82 5.60
C VAL A 59 18.88 -5.97 4.08
N ASN A 60 17.80 -5.72 3.34
CA ASN A 60 17.85 -5.75 1.87
C ASN A 60 18.81 -4.71 1.29
N ALA A 61 18.80 -3.47 1.80
CA ALA A 61 19.69 -2.42 1.34
C ALA A 61 21.19 -2.73 1.58
N THR A 62 21.51 -3.51 2.62
CA THR A 62 22.88 -3.88 2.97
C THR A 62 23.30 -5.25 2.44
N TYR A 63 22.33 -6.09 2.05
CA TYR A 63 22.53 -7.42 1.50
C TYR A 63 21.52 -7.67 0.37
N ILE A 64 21.81 -7.19 -0.83
CA ILE A 64 20.91 -7.38 -1.99
C ILE A 64 21.05 -8.82 -2.50
N THR A 65 20.12 -9.69 -2.12
CA THR A 65 20.03 -11.09 -2.53
C THR A 65 18.59 -11.43 -2.89
N ASP A 66 18.36 -12.55 -3.59
CA ASP A 66 16.99 -12.96 -3.94
C ASP A 66 16.13 -13.22 -2.70
N ASP A 67 16.74 -13.70 -1.61
CA ASP A 67 16.05 -13.94 -0.33
C ASP A 67 15.64 -12.65 0.37
N THR A 68 16.54 -11.66 0.44
CA THR A 68 16.23 -10.37 1.06
C THR A 68 15.29 -9.54 0.18
N ASP A 69 15.36 -9.69 -1.15
CA ASP A 69 14.40 -9.12 -2.10
C ASP A 69 13.00 -9.68 -1.82
N ALA A 70 12.87 -11.00 -1.65
CA ALA A 70 11.59 -11.63 -1.33
C ALA A 70 11.03 -11.17 0.03
N LEU A 71 11.88 -10.99 1.03
CA LEU A 71 11.49 -10.46 2.34
C LEU A 71 11.01 -9.00 2.24
N ALA A 72 11.77 -8.15 1.56
CA ALA A 72 11.44 -6.74 1.36
C ALA A 72 10.15 -6.56 0.55
N ALA A 73 9.95 -7.34 -0.51
CA ALA A 73 8.72 -7.30 -1.31
C ALA A 73 7.49 -7.71 -0.48
N ARG A 74 7.59 -8.74 0.36
CA ARG A 74 6.48 -9.14 1.25
C ARG A 74 6.13 -8.04 2.26
N SER A 75 7.14 -7.49 2.93
CA SER A 75 6.94 -6.42 3.92
C SER A 75 6.40 -5.14 3.28
N GLY A 76 6.92 -4.77 2.10
CA GLY A 76 6.44 -3.62 1.34
C GLY A 76 4.99 -3.77 0.85
N ALA A 77 4.57 -4.98 0.48
CA ALA A 77 3.19 -5.27 0.12
C ALA A 77 2.25 -5.05 1.32
N GLU A 78 2.58 -5.61 2.49
CA GLU A 78 1.80 -5.44 3.71
C GLU A 78 1.67 -3.96 4.11
N LEU A 79 2.79 -3.21 4.09
CA LEU A 79 2.76 -1.77 4.39
C LEU A 79 1.91 -0.99 3.39
N THR A 80 1.96 -1.33 2.10
CA THR A 80 1.17 -0.66 1.06
C THR A 80 -0.33 -0.93 1.26
N GLU A 81 -0.71 -2.18 1.54
CA GLU A 81 -2.10 -2.55 1.83
C GLU A 81 -2.64 -1.80 3.05
N LYS A 82 -1.85 -1.75 4.12
CA LYS A 82 -2.20 -1.00 5.34
C LYS A 82 -2.32 0.49 5.07
N ALA A 83 -1.38 1.08 4.35
CA ALA A 83 -1.42 2.50 4.00
C ALA A 83 -2.67 2.85 3.17
N VAL A 84 -3.03 2.04 2.18
CA VAL A 84 -4.26 2.22 1.38
C VAL A 84 -5.50 2.03 2.24
N GLN A 85 -5.53 1.02 3.13
CA GLN A 85 -6.61 0.83 4.09
C GLN A 85 -6.78 2.06 5.00
N TRP A 86 -5.68 2.61 5.51
CA TRP A 86 -5.70 3.79 6.36
C TRP A 86 -6.15 5.05 5.61
N ALA A 87 -5.69 5.24 4.37
CA ALA A 87 -6.13 6.34 3.51
C ALA A 87 -7.66 6.29 3.27
N LYS A 88 -8.19 5.11 2.91
CA LYS A 88 -9.63 4.91 2.69
C LYS A 88 -10.44 5.10 3.97
N GLY A 89 -9.93 4.63 5.11
CA GLY A 89 -10.59 4.84 6.40
C GLY A 89 -10.60 6.31 6.81
N ALA A 90 -9.51 7.04 6.59
CA ALA A 90 -9.43 8.47 6.85
C ALA A 90 -10.43 9.29 5.99
N ALA A 91 -10.66 8.88 4.73
CA ALA A 91 -11.62 9.53 3.83
C ALA A 91 -13.07 9.54 4.36
N ARG A 92 -13.43 8.59 5.24
CA ARG A 92 -14.77 8.55 5.88
C ARG A 92 -15.07 9.80 6.73
N PHE A 93 -14.04 10.51 7.17
CA PHE A 93 -14.17 11.67 8.06
C PHE A 93 -14.16 13.02 7.32
N ASN A 94 -14.12 13.04 5.98
CA ASN A 94 -14.02 14.26 5.17
C ASN A 94 -15.14 15.27 5.46
N GLY A 95 -16.37 14.80 5.68
CA GLY A 95 -17.54 15.65 5.95
C GLY A 95 -17.88 15.85 7.43
N VAL A 96 -17.01 15.42 8.35
CA VAL A 96 -17.28 15.45 9.80
C VAL A 96 -16.88 16.81 10.37
N SER A 97 -17.86 17.54 10.89
CA SER A 97 -17.66 18.81 11.60
C SER A 97 -17.13 18.59 13.01
N GLY A 98 -16.47 19.61 13.58
CA GLY A 98 -16.02 19.60 14.98
C GLY A 98 -14.77 18.76 15.25
N VAL A 99 -14.11 18.24 14.20
CA VAL A 99 -12.80 17.60 14.33
C VAL A 99 -11.73 18.67 14.59
N SER A 100 -10.85 18.40 15.56
CA SER A 100 -9.74 19.28 15.89
C SER A 100 -8.81 19.52 14.69
N PHE A 101 -8.06 20.61 14.72
CA PHE A 101 -7.07 20.90 13.68
C PHE A 101 -6.02 19.77 13.56
N ASP A 102 -5.51 19.27 14.67
CA ASP A 102 -4.47 18.23 14.68
C ASP A 102 -4.98 16.91 14.09
N THR A 103 -6.18 16.47 14.48
CA THR A 103 -6.80 15.26 13.94
C THR A 103 -7.10 15.43 12.45
N ARG A 104 -7.57 16.61 12.03
CA ARG A 104 -7.80 16.91 10.61
C ARG A 104 -6.52 16.78 9.80
N ARG A 105 -5.43 17.38 10.27
CA ARG A 105 -4.11 17.31 9.63
C ARG A 105 -3.62 15.87 9.52
N LYS A 106 -3.74 15.07 10.58
CA LYS A 106 -3.33 13.65 10.56
C LYS A 106 -4.15 12.83 9.57
N LEU A 107 -5.47 13.02 9.50
CA LEU A 107 -6.33 12.37 8.50
C LEU A 107 -5.94 12.75 7.07
N ASP A 108 -5.59 14.02 6.83
CA ASP A 108 -5.13 14.47 5.51
C ASP A 108 -3.79 13.87 5.13
N LEU A 109 -2.86 13.71 6.10
CA LEU A 109 -1.60 12.99 5.88
C LEU A 109 -1.83 11.52 5.53
N LEU A 110 -2.78 10.84 6.18
CA LEU A 110 -3.10 9.44 5.84
C LEU A 110 -3.64 9.29 4.42
N LYS A 111 -4.49 10.21 3.96
CA LYS A 111 -5.05 10.16 2.59
C LYS A 111 -4.00 10.47 1.51
N ASN A 112 -3.16 11.47 1.77
CA ASN A 112 -2.24 12.00 0.76
C ASN A 112 -0.82 11.39 0.87
N GLY A 113 -0.54 10.62 1.92
CA GLY A 113 0.80 10.12 2.25
C GLY A 113 1.19 8.81 1.58
N VAL A 114 0.29 8.18 0.80
CA VAL A 114 0.60 6.93 0.10
C VAL A 114 1.30 7.25 -1.21
N GLY A 115 2.62 7.10 -1.26
CA GLY A 115 3.43 7.49 -2.43
C GLY A 115 3.25 6.60 -3.67
N LEU A 116 3.13 5.28 -3.46
CA LEU A 116 2.83 4.30 -4.52
C LEU A 116 1.62 3.46 -4.10
N PRO A 117 0.40 4.00 -4.16
CA PRO A 117 -0.79 3.28 -3.72
C PRO A 117 -1.08 2.11 -4.67
N ALA A 118 -1.28 0.92 -4.13
CA ALA A 118 -1.85 -0.19 -4.90
C ALA A 118 -3.38 -0.11 -4.89
N PRO A 119 -4.07 -0.49 -5.97
CA PRO A 119 -5.52 -0.69 -5.93
C PRO A 119 -5.85 -1.86 -5.00
N THR A 120 -7.07 -1.92 -4.48
CA THR A 120 -7.51 -2.99 -3.55
C THR A 120 -7.81 -4.33 -4.24
N THR A 121 -7.48 -4.46 -5.52
CA THR A 121 -7.57 -5.74 -6.24
C THR A 121 -6.60 -6.75 -5.61
N PRO A 122 -7.04 -7.99 -5.31
CA PRO A 122 -6.19 -8.99 -4.71
C PRO A 122 -4.87 -9.19 -5.47
N GLY A 123 -3.75 -9.16 -4.75
CA GLY A 123 -2.40 -9.35 -5.30
C GLY A 123 -1.77 -8.11 -5.94
N ALA A 124 -2.49 -7.01 -6.12
CA ALA A 124 -1.93 -5.81 -6.75
C ALA A 124 -0.80 -5.18 -5.91
N ALA A 125 -0.94 -5.15 -4.58
CA ALA A 125 0.12 -4.67 -3.69
C ALA A 125 1.36 -5.60 -3.71
N THR A 126 1.15 -6.92 -3.78
CA THR A 126 2.23 -7.90 -3.93
C THR A 126 2.98 -7.70 -5.24
N GLU A 127 2.26 -7.53 -6.36
CA GLU A 127 2.87 -7.27 -7.67
C GLU A 127 3.65 -5.95 -7.64
N LEU A 128 3.05 -4.88 -7.11
CA LEU A 128 3.70 -3.58 -6.98
C LEU A 128 4.99 -3.65 -6.17
N ALA A 129 4.95 -4.25 -4.99
CA ALA A 129 6.12 -4.38 -4.12
C ALA A 129 7.21 -5.27 -4.74
N THR A 130 6.82 -6.34 -5.44
CA THR A 130 7.77 -7.19 -6.17
C THR A 130 8.50 -6.40 -7.27
N LEU A 131 7.77 -5.58 -8.03
CA LEU A 131 8.35 -4.75 -9.09
C LEU A 131 9.28 -3.68 -8.52
N THR A 132 8.86 -2.98 -7.47
CA THR A 132 9.67 -1.90 -6.88
C THR A 132 10.94 -2.43 -6.22
N THR A 133 10.85 -3.54 -5.48
CA THR A 133 12.03 -4.20 -4.91
C THR A 133 12.95 -4.71 -6.01
N ARG A 134 12.43 -5.41 -7.04
CA ARG A 134 13.25 -5.89 -8.15
C ARG A 134 13.97 -4.74 -8.85
N MET A 135 13.29 -3.64 -9.14
CA MET A 135 13.90 -2.46 -9.77
C MET A 135 15.00 -1.85 -8.90
N SER A 136 14.76 -1.68 -7.61
CA SER A 136 15.77 -1.20 -6.65
C SER A 136 17.00 -2.11 -6.63
N SER A 137 16.80 -3.42 -6.56
CA SER A 137 17.87 -4.41 -6.51
C SER A 137 18.62 -4.57 -7.83
N SER A 138 17.94 -4.50 -8.97
CA SER A 138 18.57 -4.47 -10.29
C SER A 138 19.46 -3.24 -10.46
N TYR A 139 19.01 -2.07 -9.99
CA TYR A 139 19.82 -0.86 -10.00
C TYR A 139 21.02 -0.98 -9.06
N GLY A 140 20.81 -1.43 -7.81
CA GLY A 140 21.88 -1.58 -6.81
C GLY A 140 22.95 -2.61 -7.18
N LYS A 141 22.58 -3.67 -7.92
CA LYS A 141 23.51 -4.68 -8.46
C LYS A 141 24.09 -4.29 -9.84
N GLY A 142 23.64 -3.17 -10.40
CA GLY A 142 23.92 -2.74 -11.76
C GLY A 142 25.42 -2.49 -12.03
N LYS A 143 25.84 -2.79 -13.27
CA LYS A 143 27.21 -2.55 -13.73
C LYS A 143 27.20 -1.96 -15.13
N GLY A 144 27.96 -0.88 -15.32
CA GLY A 144 28.36 -0.40 -16.64
C GLY A 144 29.73 -0.96 -17.02
N THR A 145 30.38 -0.36 -18.01
CA THR A 145 31.73 -0.72 -18.45
C THR A 145 32.66 0.49 -18.52
N LEU A 146 33.93 0.24 -18.21
CA LEU A 146 35.05 1.16 -18.42
C LEU A 146 36.23 0.36 -18.95
N ASP A 147 36.79 0.76 -20.09
CA ASP A 147 37.87 0.05 -20.78
C ASP A 147 37.49 -1.44 -21.04
N GLY A 148 36.21 -1.68 -21.37
CA GLY A 148 35.64 -3.01 -21.62
C GLY A 148 35.46 -3.88 -20.37
N LYS A 149 35.75 -3.36 -19.17
CA LYS A 149 35.64 -4.11 -17.90
C LYS A 149 34.40 -3.69 -17.11
N PRO A 150 33.69 -4.62 -16.45
CA PRO A 150 32.56 -4.27 -15.60
C PRO A 150 32.97 -3.35 -14.44
N ILE A 151 32.18 -2.31 -14.19
CA ILE A 151 32.36 -1.35 -13.10
C ILE A 151 31.02 -1.10 -12.40
N ASN A 152 31.04 -1.05 -11.06
CA ASN A 152 29.81 -0.86 -10.25
C ASN A 152 29.35 0.61 -10.27
N GLY A 153 28.16 0.87 -9.72
CA GLY A 153 27.54 2.20 -9.70
C GLY A 153 28.37 3.30 -9.03
N SER A 154 28.98 3.02 -7.87
CA SER A 154 29.78 4.04 -7.16
C SER A 154 31.07 4.37 -7.91
N ASP A 155 31.74 3.35 -8.45
CA ASP A 155 33.01 3.52 -9.14
C ASP A 155 32.82 4.17 -10.53
N ILE A 156 31.73 3.83 -11.25
CA ILE A 156 31.44 4.44 -12.55
C ILE A 156 31.06 5.92 -12.41
N GLU A 157 30.31 6.27 -11.35
CA GLU A 157 29.99 7.67 -11.03
C GLU A 157 31.27 8.47 -10.76
N ALA A 158 32.16 7.95 -9.90
CA ALA A 158 33.44 8.59 -9.60
C ALA A 158 34.34 8.73 -10.83
N ALA A 159 34.40 7.70 -11.68
CA ALA A 159 35.16 7.71 -12.94
C ALA A 159 34.59 8.73 -13.94
N MET A 160 33.27 8.84 -14.08
CA MET A 160 32.63 9.84 -14.94
C MET A 160 32.89 11.27 -14.45
N GLY A 161 32.94 11.51 -13.14
CA GLY A 161 33.22 12.83 -12.57
C GLY A 161 34.64 13.33 -12.87
N THR A 162 35.61 12.43 -13.01
CA THR A 162 37.04 12.76 -13.18
C THR A 162 37.55 12.61 -14.61
N SER A 163 37.00 11.67 -15.38
CA SER A 163 37.40 11.45 -16.77
C SER A 163 37.04 12.64 -17.65
N ARG A 164 37.93 12.95 -18.60
CA ARG A 164 37.70 13.94 -19.67
C ARG A 164 37.85 13.34 -21.07
N ASP A 165 38.01 12.01 -21.15
CA ASP A 165 38.08 11.28 -22.40
C ASP A 165 36.64 11.04 -22.94
N PRO A 166 36.27 11.62 -24.09
CA PRO A 166 34.92 11.46 -24.65
C PRO A 166 34.55 10.02 -24.97
N ALA A 167 35.52 9.18 -25.37
CA ALA A 167 35.25 7.77 -25.69
C ALA A 167 34.90 6.99 -24.43
N LYS A 168 35.64 7.20 -23.33
CA LYS A 168 35.36 6.56 -22.04
C LYS A 168 34.06 7.05 -21.42
N LEU A 169 33.77 8.35 -21.49
CA LEU A 169 32.51 8.91 -21.01
C LEU A 169 31.31 8.33 -21.76
N LYS A 170 31.42 8.20 -23.09
CA LYS A 170 30.40 7.55 -23.91
C LYS A 170 30.21 6.09 -23.52
N GLU A 171 31.30 5.32 -23.38
CA GLU A 171 31.23 3.92 -22.98
C GLU A 171 30.48 3.75 -21.65
N MET A 172 30.91 4.48 -20.61
CA MET A 172 30.28 4.42 -19.29
C MET A 172 28.80 4.80 -19.34
N TRP A 173 28.46 5.89 -20.03
CA TRP A 173 27.08 6.35 -20.14
C TRP A 173 26.20 5.35 -20.88
N VAL A 174 26.63 4.87 -22.05
CA VAL A 174 25.84 3.94 -22.89
C VAL A 174 25.68 2.61 -22.17
N SER A 175 26.76 2.03 -21.66
CA SER A 175 26.71 0.73 -20.98
C SER A 175 25.84 0.76 -19.73
N TRP A 176 25.84 1.85 -18.94
CA TRP A 176 24.94 1.98 -17.80
C TRP A 176 23.47 2.04 -18.23
N ASN A 177 23.16 2.86 -19.24
CA ASN A 177 21.79 2.97 -19.74
C ASN A 177 21.29 1.67 -20.38
N ASP A 178 22.14 0.95 -21.12
CA ASP A 178 21.77 -0.28 -21.81
C ASP A 178 21.69 -1.49 -20.85
N ASN A 179 22.64 -1.62 -19.91
CA ASN A 179 22.73 -2.79 -19.04
C ASN A 179 21.87 -2.67 -17.77
N VAL A 180 21.63 -1.45 -17.28
CA VAL A 180 20.93 -1.21 -16.02
C VAL A 180 19.58 -0.54 -16.28
N GLY A 181 19.56 0.57 -17.01
CA GLY A 181 18.34 1.36 -17.23
C GLY A 181 17.31 0.69 -18.15
N ALA A 182 17.71 0.29 -19.35
CA ALA A 182 16.80 -0.23 -20.38
C ALA A 182 16.04 -1.50 -19.95
N PRO A 183 16.64 -2.47 -19.23
CA PRO A 183 15.93 -3.63 -18.73
C PRO A 183 14.77 -3.31 -17.77
N MET A 184 14.86 -2.20 -17.03
CA MET A 184 13.84 -1.79 -16.05
C MET A 184 12.57 -1.22 -16.71
N ARG A 185 12.57 -0.93 -18.02
CA ARG A 185 11.46 -0.26 -18.71
C ARG A 185 10.11 -0.94 -18.51
N LYS A 186 10.06 -2.27 -18.63
CA LYS A 186 8.81 -3.04 -18.49
C LYS A 186 8.26 -2.95 -17.07
N ASP A 187 9.14 -3.06 -16.09
CA ASP A 187 8.78 -3.03 -14.68
C ASP A 187 8.27 -1.66 -14.27
N TYR A 188 8.97 -0.61 -14.72
CA TYR A 188 8.57 0.76 -14.47
C TYR A 188 7.18 1.05 -15.05
N THR A 189 6.95 0.62 -16.30
CA THR A 189 5.65 0.77 -16.97
C THR A 189 4.53 0.09 -16.18
N ARG A 190 4.78 -1.13 -15.68
CA ARG A 190 3.79 -1.88 -14.90
C ARG A 190 3.56 -1.28 -13.51
N MET A 191 4.64 -0.89 -12.82
CA MET A 191 4.57 -0.19 -11.53
C MET A 191 3.72 1.08 -11.64
N THR A 192 3.97 1.93 -12.64
CA THR A 192 3.19 3.15 -12.88
C THR A 192 1.73 2.84 -13.14
N ALA A 193 1.43 1.82 -13.95
CA ALA A 193 0.03 1.45 -14.23
C ALA A 193 -0.71 1.02 -12.96
N ILE A 194 -0.08 0.19 -12.10
CA ILE A 194 -0.66 -0.23 -10.82
C ILE A 194 -0.84 0.98 -9.89
N SER A 195 0.20 1.80 -9.74
CA SER A 195 0.18 2.96 -8.86
C SER A 195 -0.88 3.99 -9.28
N ASN A 196 -1.05 4.22 -10.58
CA ASN A 196 -2.09 5.12 -11.10
C ASN A 196 -3.49 4.57 -10.82
N ALA A 197 -3.71 3.26 -10.98
CA ALA A 197 -4.99 2.65 -10.63
C ALA A 197 -5.30 2.80 -9.13
N GLY A 198 -4.30 2.63 -8.26
CA GLY A 198 -4.46 2.88 -6.82
C GLY A 198 -4.73 4.35 -6.49
N ALA A 199 -4.05 5.28 -7.16
CA ALA A 199 -4.29 6.72 -6.99
C ALA A 199 -5.72 7.11 -7.40
N GLN A 200 -6.22 6.56 -8.51
CA GLN A 200 -7.60 6.76 -8.95
C GLN A 200 -8.61 6.22 -7.94
N GLU A 201 -8.34 5.05 -7.35
CA GLU A 201 -9.20 4.49 -6.29
C GLU A 201 -9.24 5.38 -5.03
N LEU A 202 -8.14 6.09 -4.75
CA LEU A 202 -8.06 7.09 -3.68
C LEU A 202 -8.63 8.47 -4.07
N GLY A 203 -9.10 8.64 -5.32
CA GLY A 203 -9.75 9.86 -5.80
C GLY A 203 -8.83 10.92 -6.42
N PHE A 204 -7.60 10.55 -6.79
CA PHE A 204 -6.66 11.41 -7.54
C PHE A 204 -6.78 11.21 -9.06
N ALA A 205 -6.28 12.17 -9.84
CA ALA A 205 -6.31 12.19 -11.30
C ALA A 205 -4.92 12.00 -11.91
#